data_AF-A0A6N6NK47-F1
#
_entry.id   AF-A0A6N6NK47-F1
#
_cell.length_a   1.000
_cell.length_b   1.000
_cell.length_c   1.000
_cell.angle_alpha   90.00
_cell.angle_beta   90.00
_cell.angle_gamma   90.00
#
_symmetry.space_group_name_H-M   'P 1'
#
loop_
_entity.id
_entity.type
_entity.pdbx_description
1 polymer ?
#
loop_
_entity_poly.entity_id
_entity_poly.type
_entity_poly.pdbx_seq_one_letter_code
_entity_poly.pdbx_strand_id
1 'polypeptide(L)'
;MFGIGGFELFLILLFGFLIFGPDKLPAMAKTLGKAIAKFRSAQDEMNKVIKEEKIFDPDAEDPFKNPLDALEKMGNAAESGAKNVKKAATSTVNAAKDAKQESFSERKARYDRERAARKEAEKAEAEKQAAADAVAATAARAEASKADAKPTADELYGNASASESKETKAAAADAPASEEKGE
;
A
#
# COMPACT_ATOMS: atom_id res chain seq x y z
N MET A 1 -33.80 45.20 -8.76
CA MET A 1 -33.84 44.27 -9.92
C MET A 1 -33.94 42.79 -9.52
N PHE A 2 -34.53 42.43 -8.38
CA PHE A 2 -35.08 41.07 -8.20
C PHE A 2 -36.40 41.03 -7.43
N GLY A 3 -36.82 42.11 -6.73
CA GLY A 3 -38.13 42.18 -6.05
C GLY A 3 -38.30 41.21 -4.87
N ILE A 4 -37.36 40.29 -4.68
CA ILE A 4 -37.38 39.21 -3.70
C ILE A 4 -36.89 39.72 -2.35
N GLY A 5 -37.70 39.54 -1.32
CA GLY A 5 -37.36 39.86 0.07
C GLY A 5 -36.39 38.82 0.68
N GLY A 6 -35.76 39.16 1.81
CA GLY A 6 -34.85 38.24 2.51
C GLY A 6 -35.51 36.92 2.92
N PHE A 7 -36.80 36.96 3.28
CA PHE A 7 -37.58 35.76 3.62
C PHE A 7 -37.86 34.87 2.40
N GLU A 8 -38.20 35.46 1.26
CA GLU A 8 -38.44 34.73 0.01
C GLU A 8 -37.15 34.08 -0.51
N LEU A 9 -36.02 34.79 -0.40
CA LEU A 9 -34.70 34.21 -0.70
C LEU A 9 -34.38 33.01 0.21
N PHE A 10 -34.68 33.11 1.50
CA PHE A 10 -34.48 32.01 2.45
C PHE A 10 -35.36 30.80 2.11
N LEU A 11 -36.64 31.00 1.76
CA LEU A 11 -37.54 29.94 1.30
C LEU A 11 -36.98 29.23 0.06
N ILE A 12 -36.51 29.98 -0.94
CA ILE A 12 -35.91 29.40 -2.15
C ILE A 12 -34.65 28.60 -1.81
N LEU A 13 -33.80 29.11 -0.91
CA LEU A 13 -32.63 28.39 -0.42
C LEU A 13 -33.03 27.10 0.30
N LEU A 14 -34.07 27.12 1.14
CA LEU A 14 -34.56 25.95 1.85
C LEU A 14 -35.07 24.88 0.87
N PHE A 15 -35.85 25.27 -0.14
CA PHE A 15 -36.30 24.34 -1.19
C PHE A 15 -35.13 23.81 -2.02
N GLY A 16 -34.20 24.67 -2.42
CA GLY A 16 -32.99 24.26 -3.14
C GLY A 16 -32.13 23.29 -2.32
N PHE A 17 -32.03 23.52 -1.01
CA PHE A 17 -31.34 22.65 -0.08
C PHE A 17 -32.07 21.32 0.14
N LEU A 18 -33.41 21.29 0.06
CA LEU A 18 -34.17 20.05 0.14
C LEU A 18 -34.04 19.20 -1.13
N ILE A 19 -33.96 19.86 -2.30
CA ILE A 19 -33.79 19.20 -3.60
C ILE A 19 -32.37 18.67 -3.77
N PHE A 20 -31.36 19.53 -3.56
CA PHE A 20 -29.96 19.20 -3.81
C PHE A 20 -29.25 18.64 -2.57
N GLY A 21 -29.69 18.99 -1.36
CA GLY A 21 -29.12 18.54 -0.10
C GLY A 21 -28.05 19.47 0.50
N PRO A 22 -27.82 19.36 1.83
CA PRO A 22 -26.80 20.11 2.57
C PRO A 22 -25.40 20.01 2.02
N ASP A 23 -25.05 18.83 1.50
CA ASP A 23 -23.66 18.53 1.17
C ASP A 23 -23.33 18.94 -0.27
N LYS A 24 -24.33 18.99 -1.15
CA LYS A 24 -24.11 19.27 -2.59
C LYS A 24 -23.91 20.75 -2.86
N LEU A 25 -24.69 21.64 -2.24
CA LEU A 25 -24.53 23.09 -2.45
C LEU A 25 -23.13 23.60 -2.02
N PRO A 26 -22.57 23.23 -0.86
CA PRO A 26 -21.21 23.62 -0.47
C PRO A 26 -20.14 22.98 -1.35
N ALA A 27 -20.33 21.73 -1.80
CA ALA A 27 -19.42 21.08 -2.72
C ALA A 27 -19.36 21.79 -4.08
N MET A 28 -20.52 22.19 -4.62
CA MET A 28 -20.61 22.98 -5.86
C MET A 28 -20.04 24.39 -5.67
N ALA A 29 -20.32 25.05 -4.54
CA ALA A 29 -19.75 26.36 -4.23
C ALA A 29 -18.21 26.30 -4.12
N LYS A 30 -17.64 25.25 -3.53
CA LYS A 30 -16.17 25.07 -3.45
C LYS A 30 -15.53 24.89 -4.83
N THR A 31 -16.17 24.14 -5.73
CA THR A 31 -15.64 23.90 -7.07
C THR A 31 -15.78 25.14 -7.96
N LEU A 32 -16.98 25.73 -7.99
CA LEU A 32 -17.25 26.97 -8.72
C LEU A 32 -16.43 28.14 -8.17
N GLY A 33 -16.27 28.24 -6.85
CA GLY A 33 -15.43 29.25 -6.20
C GLY A 33 -13.96 29.14 -6.60
N LYS A 34 -13.41 27.92 -6.68
CA LYS A 34 -12.04 27.70 -7.20
C LYS A 34 -11.92 28.09 -8.67
N ALA A 35 -12.94 27.83 -9.48
CA ALA A 35 -12.95 28.21 -10.89
C ALA A 35 -13.00 29.74 -11.06
N ILE A 36 -13.90 30.42 -10.32
CA ILE A 36 -14.00 31.88 -10.30
C ILE A 36 -12.70 32.52 -9.80
N ALA A 37 -12.08 31.96 -8.76
CA ALA A 37 -10.80 32.46 -8.24
C ALA A 37 -9.70 32.39 -9.29
N LYS A 38 -9.57 31.25 -9.99
CA LYS A 38 -8.59 31.11 -11.09
C LYS A 38 -8.89 32.03 -12.26
N PHE A 39 -10.18 32.19 -12.62
CA PHE A 39 -10.58 33.12 -13.68
C PHE A 39 -10.29 34.57 -13.30
N ARG A 40 -10.43 34.95 -12.02
CA ARG A 40 -10.05 36.27 -11.53
C ARG A 40 -8.53 36.47 -11.58
N SER A 41 -7.75 35.50 -11.10
CA SER A 41 -6.28 35.57 -11.19
C SER A 41 -5.78 35.69 -12.63
N ALA A 42 -6.35 34.91 -13.56
CA ALA A 42 -6.01 35.02 -14.98
C ALA A 42 -6.41 36.37 -15.60
N GLN A 43 -7.57 36.92 -15.21
CA GLN A 43 -7.95 38.29 -15.59
C GLN A 43 -6.96 39.31 -15.04
N ASP A 44 -6.52 39.17 -13.80
CA ASP A 44 -5.57 40.10 -13.17
C ASP A 44 -4.19 40.03 -13.86
N GLU A 45 -3.72 38.84 -14.21
CA GLU A 45 -2.49 38.63 -15.00
C GLU A 45 -2.60 39.21 -16.40
N MET A 46 -3.71 38.97 -17.12
CA MET A 46 -3.96 39.59 -18.43
C MET A 46 -4.04 41.11 -18.34
N ASN A 47 -4.77 41.64 -17.36
CA ASN A 47 -4.88 43.08 -17.13
C ASN A 47 -3.52 43.69 -16.78
N LYS A 48 -2.65 42.96 -16.08
CA LYS A 48 -1.29 43.39 -15.76
C LYS A 48 -0.42 43.44 -17.01
N VAL A 49 -0.45 42.41 -17.86
CA VAL A 49 0.29 42.40 -19.15
C VAL A 49 -0.19 43.52 -20.06
N ILE A 50 -1.50 43.74 -20.17
CA ILE A 50 -2.08 44.80 -21.01
C ILE A 50 -1.65 46.20 -20.54
N LYS A 51 -1.55 46.41 -19.22
CA LYS A 51 -1.09 47.66 -18.62
C LYS A 51 0.44 47.84 -18.66
N GLU A 52 1.20 46.77 -18.44
CA GLU A 52 2.67 46.80 -18.44
C GLU A 52 3.25 46.85 -19.86
N GLU A 53 2.62 46.24 -20.87
CA GLU A 53 3.07 46.27 -22.28
C GLU A 53 2.61 47.54 -23.03
N LYS A 54 1.99 48.52 -22.36
CA LYS A 54 1.51 49.80 -22.96
C LYS A 54 0.64 49.61 -24.23
N ILE A 55 -0.10 48.50 -24.32
CA ILE A 55 -1.02 48.25 -25.45
C ILE A 55 -2.34 49.02 -25.26
N PHE A 56 -2.67 49.37 -24.02
CA PHE A 56 -3.90 50.09 -23.68
C PHE A 56 -3.56 51.38 -22.94
N ASP A 57 -3.62 52.50 -23.65
CA ASP A 57 -3.58 53.84 -23.06
C ASP A 57 -5.04 54.30 -22.85
N PRO A 58 -5.54 54.32 -21.60
CA PRO A 58 -6.93 54.68 -21.32
C PRO A 58 -7.25 56.14 -21.66
N ASP A 59 -6.25 56.97 -21.90
CA ASP A 59 -6.37 58.38 -22.27
C ASP A 59 -6.13 58.63 -23.78
N ALA A 60 -5.91 57.58 -24.58
CA ALA A 60 -5.74 57.67 -26.02
C ALA A 60 -7.08 57.48 -26.77
N GLU A 61 -7.30 58.33 -27.78
CA GLU A 61 -8.49 58.32 -28.66
C GLU A 61 -8.71 56.99 -29.42
N ASP A 62 -7.67 56.14 -29.52
CA ASP A 62 -7.77 54.80 -30.13
C ASP A 62 -6.97 53.77 -29.30
N PRO A 63 -7.63 53.10 -28.31
CA PRO A 63 -6.98 52.23 -27.33
C PRO A 63 -6.60 50.84 -27.87
N PHE A 64 -6.88 50.55 -29.15
CA PHE A 64 -6.55 49.29 -29.82
C PHE A 64 -5.60 49.54 -31.00
N LYS A 65 -4.33 49.82 -30.71
CA LYS A 65 -3.32 49.83 -31.78
C LYS A 65 -3.08 48.39 -32.24
N ASN A 66 -3.68 48.07 -33.39
CA ASN A 66 -3.50 46.89 -34.22
C ASN A 66 -3.93 45.53 -33.60
N PRO A 67 -5.25 45.28 -33.49
CA PRO A 67 -5.78 43.99 -33.03
C PRO A 67 -5.33 42.78 -33.88
N LEU A 68 -4.94 43.02 -35.13
CA LEU A 68 -4.40 41.98 -36.02
C LEU A 68 -3.03 41.47 -35.58
N ASP A 69 -2.16 42.34 -35.08
CA ASP A 69 -0.81 41.96 -34.62
C ASP A 69 -0.88 41.19 -33.29
N ALA A 70 -1.81 41.58 -32.40
CA ALA A 70 -2.11 40.83 -31.19
C ALA A 70 -2.70 39.43 -31.49
N LEU A 71 -3.59 39.33 -32.49
CA LEU A 71 -4.16 38.06 -32.92
C LEU A 71 -3.12 37.16 -33.62
N GLU A 72 -2.23 37.75 -34.41
CA GLU A 72 -1.12 37.05 -35.06
C GLU A 72 -0.09 36.53 -34.04
N LYS A 73 0.29 37.35 -33.05
CA LYS A 73 1.18 36.95 -31.95
C LYS A 73 0.55 35.86 -31.08
N MET A 74 -0.76 35.95 -30.82
CA MET A 74 -1.51 34.91 -30.12
C MET A 74 -1.67 33.63 -30.94
N GLY A 75 -1.90 33.74 -32.24
CA GLY A 75 -1.97 32.61 -33.18
C GLY A 75 -0.65 31.85 -33.25
N ASN A 76 0.47 32.57 -33.37
CA ASN A 76 1.82 31.98 -33.38
C ASN A 76 2.19 31.35 -32.02
N ALA A 77 1.82 31.96 -30.90
CA ALA A 77 2.01 31.40 -29.55
C ALA A 77 1.13 30.16 -29.32
N ALA A 78 -0.11 30.17 -29.81
CA ALA A 78 -1.01 29.02 -29.76
C ALA A 78 -0.53 27.87 -30.65
N GLU A 79 0.04 28.16 -31.82
CA GLU A 79 0.57 27.15 -32.74
C GLU A 79 1.86 26.51 -32.21
N SER A 80 2.76 27.30 -31.62
CA SER A 80 3.97 26.79 -30.97
C SER A 80 3.64 26.03 -29.67
N GLY A 81 2.67 26.51 -28.89
CA GLY A 81 2.10 25.78 -27.75
C GLY A 81 1.46 24.46 -28.18
N ALA A 82 0.64 24.45 -29.23
CA ALA A 82 -0.03 23.26 -29.74
C ALA A 82 0.94 22.23 -30.32
N LYS A 83 2.01 22.64 -31.02
CA LYS A 83 3.06 21.73 -31.52
C LYS A 83 3.84 21.08 -30.37
N ASN A 84 4.15 21.85 -29.32
CA ASN A 84 4.84 21.33 -28.14
C ASN A 84 3.94 20.42 -27.29
N VAL A 85 2.67 20.78 -27.11
CA VAL A 85 1.68 19.95 -26.42
C VAL A 85 1.38 18.69 -27.22
N LYS A 86 1.29 18.75 -28.55
CA LYS A 86 1.08 17.55 -29.39
C LYS A 86 2.29 16.63 -29.39
N LYS A 87 3.52 17.17 -29.38
CA LYS A 87 4.77 16.39 -29.28
C LYS A 87 4.93 15.77 -27.89
N ALA A 88 4.64 16.53 -26.83
CA ALA A 88 4.63 16.04 -25.46
C ALA A 88 3.52 14.99 -25.24
N ALA A 89 2.32 15.22 -25.77
CA ALA A 89 1.20 14.27 -25.72
C ALA A 89 1.49 13.01 -26.53
N THR A 90 2.16 13.08 -27.68
CA THR A 90 2.53 11.89 -28.45
C THR A 90 3.61 11.08 -27.74
N SER A 91 4.59 11.77 -27.11
CA SER A 91 5.63 11.12 -26.31
C SER A 91 5.07 10.47 -25.03
N THR A 92 4.10 11.10 -24.38
CA THR A 92 3.47 10.55 -23.16
C THR A 92 2.43 9.51 -23.47
N VAL A 93 1.69 9.60 -24.59
CA VAL A 93 0.77 8.56 -25.05
C VAL A 93 1.53 7.30 -25.46
N ASN A 94 2.69 7.44 -26.11
CA ASN A 94 3.53 6.27 -26.41
C ASN A 94 4.12 5.67 -25.12
N ALA A 95 4.72 6.48 -24.23
CA ALA A 95 5.22 5.99 -22.94
C ALA A 95 4.13 5.40 -22.02
N ALA A 96 2.90 5.92 -22.06
CA ALA A 96 1.77 5.40 -21.31
C ALA A 96 1.13 4.17 -21.96
N LYS A 97 1.32 3.96 -23.27
CA LYS A 97 0.88 2.74 -23.96
C LYS A 97 1.78 1.56 -23.61
N ASP A 98 3.06 1.80 -23.37
CA ASP A 98 4.02 0.79 -22.89
C ASP A 98 3.89 0.50 -21.37
N ALA A 99 3.50 1.50 -20.55
CA ALA A 99 3.41 1.33 -19.09
C ALA A 99 2.02 0.89 -18.58
N LYS A 100 0.97 0.91 -19.41
CA LYS A 100 -0.42 0.62 -19.00
C LYS A 100 -0.99 -0.64 -19.67
N GLN A 101 -0.16 -1.65 -19.87
CA GLN A 101 -0.62 -2.99 -20.23
C GLN A 101 -0.25 -4.07 -19.21
N GLU A 102 -0.01 -3.74 -17.94
CA GLU A 102 -0.31 -4.70 -16.86
C GLU A 102 -1.83 -4.74 -16.67
N SER A 103 -2.47 -5.47 -17.60
CA SER A 103 -3.90 -5.69 -17.67
C SER A 103 -4.41 -6.27 -16.35
N PHE A 104 -5.64 -5.94 -15.97
CA PHE A 104 -6.29 -6.43 -14.74
C PHE A 104 -6.22 -7.97 -14.57
N SER A 105 -6.07 -8.70 -15.67
CA SER A 105 -5.76 -10.13 -15.73
C SER A 105 -4.53 -10.53 -14.91
N GLU A 106 -3.46 -9.75 -14.99
CA GLU A 106 -2.18 -10.04 -14.36
C GLU A 106 -2.21 -9.72 -12.86
N ARG A 107 -2.89 -8.62 -12.50
CA ARG A 107 -3.18 -8.27 -11.09
C ARG A 107 -4.07 -9.31 -10.42
N LYS A 108 -5.09 -9.82 -11.11
CA LYS A 108 -5.98 -10.87 -10.60
C LYS A 108 -5.23 -12.20 -10.44
N ALA A 109 -4.41 -12.58 -11.42
CA ALA A 109 -3.60 -13.79 -11.37
C ALA A 109 -2.57 -13.74 -10.22
N ARG A 110 -1.96 -12.58 -9.95
CA ARG A 110 -1.05 -12.40 -8.81
C ARG A 110 -1.77 -12.58 -7.47
N TYR A 111 -2.95 -11.98 -7.32
CA TYR A 111 -3.74 -12.08 -6.09
C TYR A 111 -4.21 -13.52 -5.82
N ASP A 112 -4.69 -14.23 -6.85
CA ASP A 112 -5.15 -15.61 -6.71
C ASP A 112 -3.99 -16.55 -6.37
N ARG A 113 -2.80 -16.33 -6.96
CA ARG A 113 -1.57 -17.10 -6.66
C ARG A 113 -1.04 -16.83 -5.26
N GLU A 114 -1.06 -15.58 -4.81
CA GLU A 114 -0.62 -15.17 -3.47
C GLU A 114 -1.56 -15.75 -2.40
N ARG A 115 -2.87 -15.79 -2.67
CA ARG A 115 -3.86 -16.40 -1.78
C ARG A 115 -3.75 -17.93 -1.72
N ALA A 116 -3.44 -18.59 -2.83
CA ALA A 116 -3.20 -20.03 -2.86
C ALA A 116 -1.92 -20.39 -2.08
N ALA A 117 -0.83 -19.68 -2.33
CA ALA A 117 0.44 -19.88 -1.62
C ALA A 117 0.31 -19.65 -0.11
N ARG A 118 -0.45 -18.63 0.31
CA ARG A 118 -0.71 -18.37 1.74
C ARG A 118 -1.51 -19.50 2.40
N LYS A 119 -2.49 -20.07 1.70
CA LYS A 119 -3.27 -21.21 2.21
C LYS A 119 -2.46 -22.48 2.28
N GLU A 120 -1.57 -22.72 1.31
CA GLU A 120 -0.67 -23.88 1.33
C GLU A 120 0.39 -23.75 2.41
N ALA A 121 0.96 -22.56 2.61
CA ALA A 121 1.87 -22.29 3.71
C ALA A 121 1.18 -22.44 5.07
N GLU A 122 -0.03 -21.92 5.25
CA GLU A 122 -0.81 -22.06 6.48
C GLU A 122 -1.15 -23.53 6.79
N LYS A 123 -1.49 -24.33 5.76
CA LYS A 123 -1.69 -25.78 5.92
C LYS A 123 -0.40 -26.51 6.26
N ALA A 124 0.71 -26.19 5.58
CA ALA A 124 2.00 -26.80 5.86
C ALA A 124 2.53 -26.43 7.26
N GLU A 125 2.27 -25.20 7.73
CA GLU A 125 2.59 -24.78 9.09
C GLU A 125 1.69 -25.48 10.12
N ALA A 126 0.39 -25.63 9.83
CA ALA A 126 -0.53 -26.39 10.69
C ALA A 126 -0.15 -27.88 10.77
N GLU A 127 0.26 -28.50 9.66
CA GLU A 127 0.76 -29.89 9.65
C GLU A 127 2.09 -30.04 10.38
N LYS A 128 3.01 -29.07 10.25
CA LYS A 128 4.27 -29.05 11.01
C LYS A 128 4.03 -28.84 12.50
N GLN A 129 3.08 -27.98 12.89
CA GLN A 129 2.67 -27.81 14.28
C GLN A 129 2.02 -29.08 14.81
N ALA A 130 1.08 -29.69 14.09
CA ALA A 130 0.47 -30.95 14.49
C ALA A 130 1.50 -32.10 14.63
N ALA A 131 2.49 -32.16 13.74
CA ALA A 131 3.59 -33.13 13.84
C ALA A 131 4.50 -32.83 15.05
N ALA A 132 4.81 -31.57 15.32
CA ALA A 132 5.59 -31.17 16.49
C ALA A 132 4.85 -31.47 17.80
N ASP A 133 3.54 -31.21 17.86
CA ASP A 133 2.67 -31.53 19.00
C ASP A 133 2.56 -33.04 19.22
N ALA A 134 2.48 -33.83 18.14
CA ALA A 134 2.46 -35.30 18.24
C ALA A 134 3.81 -35.85 18.75
N VAL A 135 4.94 -35.30 18.28
CA VAL A 135 6.28 -35.68 18.76
C VAL A 135 6.46 -35.29 20.23
N ALA A 136 6.03 -34.09 20.62
CA ALA A 136 6.05 -33.63 22.02
C ALA A 136 5.17 -34.51 22.92
N ALA A 137 3.98 -34.91 22.47
CA ALA A 137 3.10 -35.82 23.19
C ALA A 137 3.71 -37.23 23.36
N THR A 138 4.39 -37.75 22.34
CA THR A 138 5.11 -39.04 22.44
C THR A 138 6.32 -38.97 23.38
N ALA A 139 7.07 -37.86 23.37
CA ALA A 139 8.18 -37.63 24.28
C ALA A 139 7.71 -37.50 25.74
N ALA A 140 6.62 -36.76 25.99
CA ALA A 140 6.01 -36.64 27.32
C ALA A 140 5.50 -38.00 27.85
N ARG A 141 4.96 -38.86 26.96
CA ARG A 141 4.51 -40.21 27.32
C ARG A 141 5.67 -41.17 27.60
N ALA A 142 6.80 -41.01 26.91
CA ALA A 142 8.03 -41.78 27.16
C ALA A 142 8.70 -41.36 28.49
N GLU A 143 8.73 -40.07 28.80
CA GLU A 143 9.22 -39.53 30.09
C GLU A 143 8.34 -40.01 31.27
N ALA A 144 7.01 -40.02 31.12
CA ALA A 144 6.10 -40.56 32.13
C ALA A 144 6.32 -42.06 32.38
N SER A 145 6.63 -42.85 31.34
CA SER A 145 6.92 -44.28 31.49
C SER A 145 8.25 -44.61 32.17
N LYS A 146 9.20 -43.65 32.24
CA LYS A 146 10.46 -43.80 33.01
C LYS A 146 10.31 -43.39 34.48
N ALA A 147 9.29 -42.61 34.83
CA ALA A 147 9.04 -42.18 36.20
C ALA A 147 8.29 -43.22 37.05
N ASP A 148 7.72 -44.26 36.43
CA ASP A 148 7.03 -45.38 37.10
C ASP A 148 7.90 -46.63 37.34
N ALA A 149 9.23 -46.51 37.27
CA ALA A 149 10.14 -47.51 37.83
C ALA A 149 10.33 -47.21 39.33
N LYS A 150 9.34 -47.58 40.15
CA LYS A 150 9.44 -47.53 41.61
C LYS A 150 10.65 -48.37 42.06
N PRO A 151 11.51 -47.91 42.99
CA PRO A 151 12.55 -48.76 43.56
C PRO A 151 11.89 -49.99 44.17
N THR A 152 12.40 -51.17 43.83
CA THR A 152 11.92 -52.42 44.44
C THR A 152 12.12 -52.35 45.94
N ALA A 153 11.16 -52.90 46.70
CA ALA A 153 11.03 -52.74 48.16
C ALA A 153 12.27 -53.12 48.99
N ASP A 154 13.27 -53.76 48.38
CA ASP A 154 14.58 -54.07 48.96
C ASP A 154 15.43 -52.83 49.30
N GLU A 155 15.28 -51.69 48.60
CA GLU A 155 16.10 -50.49 48.87
C GLU A 155 15.53 -49.57 49.97
N LEU A 156 14.27 -49.73 50.36
CA LEU A 156 13.60 -48.80 51.29
C LEU A 156 13.72 -49.19 52.77
N TYR A 157 14.06 -50.44 53.07
CA TYR A 157 14.29 -50.92 54.42
C TYR A 157 15.74 -51.35 54.54
N GLY A 158 16.62 -50.38 54.76
CA GLY A 158 18.07 -50.56 54.79
C GLY A 158 18.52 -51.74 55.65
N ASN A 159 18.66 -52.90 55.02
CA ASN A 159 19.46 -53.99 55.53
C ASN A 159 20.84 -53.87 54.87
N ALA A 160 21.61 -52.89 55.33
CA ALA A 160 23.04 -52.96 55.21
C ALA A 160 23.51 -54.12 56.09
N SER A 161 23.61 -55.32 55.51
CA SER A 161 24.48 -56.35 56.05
C SER A 161 25.69 -56.47 55.15
N ALA A 162 26.83 -56.17 55.76
CA ALA A 162 28.14 -56.11 55.18
C ALA A 162 28.51 -57.41 54.45
N SER A 163 29.07 -57.28 53.26
CA SER A 163 30.32 -58.00 52.92
C SER A 163 30.97 -57.38 51.69
N GLU A 164 32.15 -56.85 51.95
CA GLU A 164 33.34 -56.96 51.11
C GLU A 164 33.30 -56.29 49.73
N SER A 165 33.81 -55.06 49.59
CA SER A 165 35.25 -54.70 49.59
C SER A 165 35.92 -54.87 48.24
N LYS A 166 36.67 -53.82 47.89
CA LYS A 166 37.80 -53.79 46.96
C LYS A 166 37.42 -53.88 45.47
N GLU A 167 38.03 -53.13 44.55
CA GLU A 167 39.28 -52.38 44.59
C GLU A 167 39.32 -51.46 43.35
N THR A 168 39.84 -50.24 43.55
CA THR A 168 40.82 -49.54 42.68
C THR A 168 40.64 -49.60 41.16
N LYS A 169 40.39 -48.45 40.52
CA LYS A 169 41.41 -47.48 40.03
C LYS A 169 42.14 -47.94 38.75
N ALA A 170 41.91 -47.10 37.73
CA ALA A 170 42.81 -46.66 36.67
C ALA A 170 43.02 -47.52 35.41
N ALA A 171 42.90 -46.76 34.31
CA ALA A 171 43.82 -46.69 33.18
C ALA A 171 43.68 -47.71 32.04
N ALA A 172 43.17 -47.14 30.94
CA ALA A 172 43.89 -47.00 29.66
C ALA A 172 44.09 -48.23 28.77
N ALA A 173 44.25 -47.87 27.50
CA ALA A 173 44.67 -48.64 26.33
C ALA A 173 43.54 -49.48 25.68
N ASP A 174 43.06 -49.07 24.51
CA ASP A 174 43.69 -49.20 23.17
C ASP A 174 43.51 -50.62 22.62
N ALA A 175 43.14 -50.65 21.34
CA ALA A 175 42.78 -51.82 20.52
C ALA A 175 43.89 -52.91 20.50
N PRO A 176 43.69 -54.14 19.98
CA PRO A 176 43.27 -54.35 18.58
C PRO A 176 42.50 -55.66 18.23
N ALA A 177 41.88 -55.59 17.05
CA ALA A 177 41.87 -56.56 15.94
C ALA A 177 41.22 -57.98 16.04
N SER A 178 40.35 -58.20 15.04
CA SER A 178 40.27 -59.33 14.08
C SER A 178 39.92 -60.76 14.55
N GLU A 179 38.88 -61.30 13.91
CA GLU A 179 38.74 -62.62 13.23
C GLU A 179 37.22 -62.85 13.03
N GLU A 180 36.61 -62.85 11.84
CA GLU A 180 36.78 -63.68 10.64
C GLU A 180 36.66 -65.20 10.86
N LYS A 181 35.43 -65.73 10.71
CA LYS A 181 34.99 -66.99 10.05
C LYS A 181 33.68 -67.49 10.68
N GLY A 182 32.57 -67.57 9.96
CA GLY A 182 32.13 -68.64 9.05
C GLY A 182 30.64 -68.87 9.39
N GLU A 183 29.69 -69.11 8.50
CA GLU A 183 29.61 -69.93 7.28
C GLU A 183 28.92 -69.20 6.11
#